data_AF-Q9RS04-F1
#
_entry.id   AF-Q9RS04-F1
#
_cell.length_a   1.000
_cell.length_b   1.000
_cell.length_c   1.000
_cell.angle_alpha   90.00
_cell.angle_beta   90.00
_cell.angle_gamma   90.00
#
_symmetry.space_group_name_H-M   'P 1'
#
loop_
_entity.id
_entity.type
_entity.pdbx_description
1 polymer ?
#
loop_
_entity_poly.entity_id
_entity_poly.type
_entity_poly.pdbx_seq_one_letter_code
_entity_poly.pdbx_strand_id
1 'polypeptide(L)'
;MVTPRTAGRRLLGWAPGLSVGSWQPQEVRRTTMNARLVAGALTLTLILASCGSQQSTPAASAQPDTAAQRTRTLAPLLGTDKPDAIAGQYIVVFSEGASSGSLSAQDTGSGRLSSLSAGQLVRALNLDPQGVTVQNIYNQALEGFSGKLSAQNLQTLRADHRVKYIEQDGMMYASATQSGATWGIDRIDQRSLPLDSSYTYGTTGSGVKAYIIDTGINTSHTAFGGRAVWGTNQSGDGNDSDCNGHGTHVAGTVGSSTYGVAKGVSLIAVKVLACDGSGSNSGVIAGLNLTRLKSRDSHFADHCPPKQV
;
A
#
# COMPACT_ATOMS: atom_id res chain seq x y z
N MET A 1 1.02 57.75 25.81
CA MET A 1 2.40 57.88 25.31
C MET A 1 3.30 57.01 26.17
N VAL A 2 3.66 55.83 25.67
CA VAL A 2 4.57 54.89 26.34
C VAL A 2 5.57 54.44 25.27
N THR A 3 6.81 54.92 25.40
CA THR A 3 7.97 54.46 24.61
C THR A 3 8.55 53.19 25.21
N PRO A 4 8.97 52.20 24.40
CA PRO A 4 9.97 51.23 24.80
C PRO A 4 11.33 51.50 24.14
N ARG A 5 12.36 51.37 24.96
CA ARG A 5 13.78 51.47 24.67
C ARG A 5 14.29 50.30 23.82
N THR A 6 15.23 50.62 22.94
CA THR A 6 16.13 49.73 22.21
C THR A 6 17.23 49.15 23.11
N ALA A 7 17.47 47.84 22.97
CA ALA A 7 18.71 47.12 23.31
C ALA A 7 18.63 45.79 22.53
N GLY A 8 19.61 45.23 21.84
CA GLY A 8 21.05 45.40 21.80
C GLY A 8 21.57 44.03 21.32
N ARG A 9 21.79 43.87 20.01
CA ARG A 9 22.25 42.61 19.39
C ARG A 9 23.72 42.36 19.77
N ARG A 10 24.02 41.28 20.50
CA ARG A 10 25.37 40.71 20.60
C ARG A 10 25.52 39.58 19.59
N LEU A 11 26.45 39.77 18.67
CA LEU A 11 27.00 38.76 17.78
C LEU A 11 28.06 37.97 18.54
N LEU A 12 27.95 36.64 18.57
CA LEU A 12 29.04 35.74 18.95
C LEU A 12 29.27 34.77 17.80
N GLY A 13 30.50 34.80 17.29
CA GLY A 13 30.95 34.07 16.11
C GLY A 13 31.11 32.57 16.36
N TRP A 14 30.99 31.82 15.27
CA TRP A 14 31.25 30.39 15.18
C TRP A 14 32.57 30.17 14.42
N ALA A 15 33.45 29.34 14.97
CA ALA A 15 34.64 28.82 14.30
C ALA A 15 34.31 27.46 13.64
N PRO A 16 34.81 27.16 12.42
CA PRO A 16 34.57 25.89 11.75
C PRO A 16 35.69 24.89 12.03
N GLY A 17 35.37 23.60 12.13
CA GLY A 17 36.41 22.57 12.14
C GLY A 17 35.91 21.17 12.48
N LEU A 18 35.36 20.45 11.50
CA LEU A 18 35.37 18.98 11.50
C LEU A 18 35.54 18.48 10.05
N SER A 19 36.64 17.74 9.86
CA SER A 19 37.05 17.07 8.63
C SER A 19 36.17 15.83 8.40
N VAL A 20 35.53 15.75 7.23
CA VAL A 20 34.83 14.55 6.75
C VAL A 20 35.81 13.61 6.05
N GLY A 21 35.93 12.39 6.57
CA GLY A 21 36.74 11.32 6.00
C GLY A 21 36.17 10.80 4.68
N SER A 22 37.08 10.50 3.75
CA SER A 22 36.81 9.96 2.43
C SER A 22 36.30 8.53 2.49
N TRP A 23 35.15 8.28 1.85
CA TRP A 23 34.57 6.96 1.62
C TRP A 23 34.99 6.47 0.23
N GLN A 24 35.70 5.34 0.14
CA GLN A 24 35.97 4.66 -1.14
C GLN A 24 34.96 3.52 -1.34
N PRO A 25 34.38 3.36 -2.54
CA PRO A 25 33.45 2.26 -2.83
C PRO A 25 34.21 0.95 -3.10
N GLN A 26 33.73 -0.14 -2.50
CA GLN A 26 34.21 -1.51 -2.75
C GLN A 26 33.54 -2.09 -4.02
N GLU A 27 34.35 -2.65 -4.92
CA GLU A 27 33.92 -3.39 -6.10
C GLU A 27 33.20 -4.70 -5.74
N VAL A 28 32.01 -4.91 -6.31
CA VAL A 28 31.30 -6.20 -6.25
C VAL A 28 31.77 -7.07 -7.42
N ARG A 29 32.56 -8.11 -7.12
CA ARG A 29 32.95 -9.14 -8.10
C ARG A 29 31.73 -9.97 -8.50
N ARG A 30 31.45 -10.04 -9.81
CA ARG A 30 30.45 -10.93 -10.40
C ARG A 30 31.00 -12.35 -10.45
N THR A 31 30.33 -13.29 -9.79
CA THR A 31 30.62 -14.73 -9.88
C THR A 31 29.85 -15.33 -11.05
N THR A 32 30.55 -15.85 -12.05
CA THR A 32 30.00 -16.65 -13.16
C THR A 32 29.73 -18.08 -12.68
N MET A 33 28.50 -18.58 -12.82
CA MET A 33 28.15 -19.99 -12.60
C MET A 33 28.36 -20.80 -13.88
N ASN A 34 29.21 -21.82 -13.81
CA ASN A 34 29.42 -22.80 -14.87
C ASN A 34 28.37 -23.90 -14.80
N ALA A 35 27.64 -24.11 -15.92
CA ALA A 35 26.77 -25.25 -16.13
C ALA A 35 27.59 -26.53 -16.36
N ARG A 36 27.26 -27.62 -15.66
CA ARG A 36 27.74 -28.97 -15.98
C ARG A 36 26.57 -29.83 -16.44
N LEU A 37 26.67 -30.30 -17.67
CA LEU A 37 25.87 -31.36 -18.26
C LEU A 37 26.11 -32.68 -17.52
N VAL A 38 25.04 -33.43 -17.25
CA VAL A 38 25.10 -34.84 -16.88
C VAL A 38 24.19 -35.61 -17.83
N ALA A 39 24.75 -36.64 -18.47
CA ALA A 39 24.08 -37.57 -19.37
C ALA A 39 24.15 -39.00 -18.81
N GLY A 40 23.14 -39.81 -19.13
CA GLY A 40 23.11 -41.28 -18.97
C GLY A 40 22.41 -41.75 -17.69
N ALA A 41 21.56 -42.78 -17.67
CA ALA A 41 21.24 -43.81 -18.66
C ALA A 41 19.87 -44.42 -18.36
N LEU A 42 19.20 -44.95 -19.40
CA LEU A 42 18.01 -45.78 -19.32
C LEU A 42 18.35 -47.17 -18.74
N THR A 43 17.52 -47.66 -17.81
CA THR A 43 17.34 -49.10 -17.61
C THR A 43 15.85 -49.43 -17.55
N LEU A 44 15.43 -50.21 -18.54
CA LEU A 44 14.13 -50.83 -18.72
C LEU A 44 14.08 -52.11 -17.89
N THR A 45 13.11 -52.25 -16.98
CA THR A 45 12.78 -53.54 -16.36
C THR A 45 11.28 -53.73 -16.35
N LEU A 46 10.86 -54.77 -17.09
CA LEU A 46 9.52 -55.26 -17.30
C LEU A 46 9.27 -56.39 -16.29
N ILE A 47 8.24 -56.30 -15.44
CA ILE A 47 7.72 -57.45 -14.68
C ILE A 47 6.21 -57.51 -14.87
N LEU A 48 5.75 -58.68 -15.34
CA LEU A 48 4.38 -59.05 -15.63
C LEU A 48 3.58 -59.42 -14.37
N ALA A 49 2.30 -59.04 -14.40
CA ALA A 49 1.11 -59.73 -13.91
C ALA A 49 1.00 -60.16 -12.43
N SER A 50 -0.07 -59.72 -11.76
CA SER A 50 -1.15 -60.64 -11.33
C SER A 50 -2.34 -59.86 -10.77
N CYS A 51 -3.54 -60.16 -11.28
CA CYS A 51 -4.81 -59.80 -10.65
C CYS A 51 -5.10 -60.81 -9.54
N GLY A 52 -5.17 -60.36 -8.29
CA GLY A 52 -5.55 -61.18 -7.14
C GLY A 52 -6.53 -60.45 -6.25
N SER A 53 -7.78 -60.89 -6.25
CA SER A 53 -8.83 -60.51 -5.31
C SER A 53 -8.59 -61.17 -3.95
N GLN A 54 -8.40 -60.40 -2.87
CA GLN A 54 -8.52 -60.91 -1.49
C GLN A 54 -9.21 -59.90 -0.55
N GLN A 55 -10.49 -60.18 -0.34
CA GLN A 55 -11.19 -60.36 0.92
C GLN A 55 -10.66 -59.67 2.21
N SER A 56 -11.60 -58.97 2.83
CA SER A 56 -11.59 -58.36 4.15
C SER A 56 -11.36 -59.36 5.30
N THR A 57 -10.62 -58.95 6.33
CA THR A 57 -10.98 -59.07 7.76
C THR A 57 -10.04 -58.24 8.65
N PRO A 58 -10.49 -57.84 9.86
CA PRO A 58 -9.99 -56.68 10.59
C PRO A 58 -9.01 -57.05 11.71
N ALA A 59 -8.09 -56.14 12.06
CA ALA A 59 -7.61 -56.01 13.45
C ALA A 59 -6.83 -54.70 13.64
N ALA A 60 -7.14 -54.07 14.78
CA ALA A 60 -6.59 -52.85 15.30
C ALA A 60 -5.06 -52.84 15.44
N SER A 61 -4.47 -51.69 15.11
CA SER A 61 -3.45 -51.06 15.94
C SER A 61 -3.69 -49.55 15.91
N ALA A 62 -4.47 -49.06 16.86
CA ALA A 62 -4.51 -47.64 17.16
C ALA A 62 -3.14 -47.25 17.70
N GLN A 63 -2.30 -46.67 16.84
CA GLN A 63 -1.19 -45.88 17.33
C GLN A 63 -1.79 -44.68 18.07
N PRO A 64 -1.34 -44.38 19.29
CA PRO A 64 -1.72 -43.12 19.93
C PRO A 64 -1.11 -42.01 19.08
N ASP A 65 -1.96 -41.29 18.35
CA ASP A 65 -1.61 -40.01 17.74
C ASP A 65 -1.11 -39.14 18.88
N THR A 66 0.21 -39.12 19.00
CA THR A 66 0.92 -38.35 20.00
C THR A 66 0.57 -36.92 19.64
N ALA A 67 -0.08 -36.26 20.59
CA ALA A 67 -0.44 -34.86 20.55
C ALA A 67 0.81 -33.99 20.35
N ALA A 68 1.32 -33.92 19.13
CA ALA A 68 1.99 -32.75 18.61
C ALA A 68 0.87 -31.78 18.25
N GLN A 69 0.21 -31.23 19.27
CA GLN A 69 -0.45 -29.95 19.16
C GLN A 69 0.60 -28.99 18.59
N ARG A 70 0.54 -28.74 17.28
CA ARG A 70 1.04 -27.47 16.75
C ARG A 70 0.31 -26.43 17.58
N THR A 71 0.99 -25.78 18.51
CA THR A 71 0.54 -24.52 19.07
C THR A 71 0.26 -23.63 17.88
N ARG A 72 -1.00 -23.54 17.47
CA ARG A 72 -1.41 -22.74 16.32
C ARG A 72 -1.11 -21.32 16.75
N THR A 73 0.02 -20.80 16.27
CA THR A 73 0.45 -19.44 16.56
C THR A 73 -0.69 -18.54 16.09
N LEU A 74 -1.31 -17.84 17.03
CA LEU A 74 -2.34 -16.86 16.72
C LEU A 74 -1.75 -15.81 15.78
N ALA A 75 -2.56 -15.33 14.84
CA ALA A 75 -2.16 -14.22 14.00
C ALA A 75 -1.73 -13.04 14.90
N PRO A 76 -0.58 -12.39 14.62
CA PRO A 76 -0.11 -11.25 15.38
C PRO A 76 -1.17 -10.13 15.40
N LEU A 77 -1.31 -9.49 16.57
CA LEU A 77 -2.10 -8.28 16.73
C LEU A 77 -1.13 -7.11 16.94
N LEU A 78 -1.16 -6.13 16.03
CA LEU A 78 -0.21 -5.03 15.95
C LEU A 78 -0.89 -3.68 16.21
N GLY A 79 -0.12 -2.67 16.60
CA GLY A 79 -0.56 -1.28 16.66
C GLY A 79 -1.51 -0.93 17.80
N THR A 80 -1.71 -1.83 18.77
CA THR A 80 -2.64 -1.61 19.91
C THR A 80 -2.11 -0.64 20.97
N ASP A 81 -0.82 -0.36 20.93
CA ASP A 81 -0.10 0.54 21.84
C ASP A 81 0.07 1.96 21.28
N LYS A 82 -0.39 2.21 20.05
CA LYS A 82 -0.24 3.51 19.41
C LYS A 82 -1.26 4.52 19.98
N PRO A 83 -0.85 5.77 20.27
CA PRO A 83 -1.74 6.78 20.85
C PRO A 83 -2.84 7.26 19.89
N ASP A 84 -2.63 7.09 18.58
CA ASP A 84 -3.53 7.41 17.48
C ASP A 84 -4.37 6.20 17.03
N ALA A 85 -4.34 5.09 17.77
CA ALA A 85 -5.12 3.90 17.46
C ALA A 85 -6.63 4.14 17.65
N ILE A 86 -7.42 3.70 16.66
CA ILE A 86 -8.87 3.81 16.67
C ILE A 86 -9.44 2.58 17.38
N ALA A 87 -10.13 2.79 18.50
CA ALA A 87 -10.65 1.72 19.33
C ALA A 87 -11.65 0.84 18.56
N GLY A 88 -11.43 -0.49 18.59
CA GLY A 88 -12.34 -1.47 18.01
C GLY A 88 -12.32 -1.54 16.47
N GLN A 89 -11.45 -0.80 15.80
CA GLN A 89 -11.29 -0.81 14.34
C GLN A 89 -9.97 -1.47 13.96
N TYR A 90 -10.00 -2.35 12.98
CA TYR A 90 -8.85 -3.17 12.61
C TYR A 90 -8.72 -3.33 11.10
N ILE A 91 -7.49 -3.51 10.66
CA ILE A 91 -7.11 -3.96 9.32
C ILE A 91 -6.68 -5.42 9.45
N VAL A 92 -7.37 -6.31 8.75
CA VAL A 92 -7.13 -7.75 8.76
C VAL A 92 -6.49 -8.12 7.44
N VAL A 93 -5.26 -8.64 7.50
CA VAL A 93 -4.49 -9.00 6.30
C VAL A 93 -4.44 -10.51 6.18
N PHE A 94 -4.81 -11.02 5.02
CA PHE A 94 -4.80 -12.44 4.72
C PHE A 94 -3.42 -12.92 4.26
N SER A 95 -3.17 -14.21 4.47
CA SER A 95 -2.04 -14.91 3.87
C SER A 95 -2.21 -14.95 2.35
N GLU A 96 -1.09 -14.95 1.62
CA GLU A 96 -1.13 -15.06 0.16
C GLU A 96 -1.81 -16.37 -0.26
N GLY A 97 -2.70 -16.29 -1.25
CA GLY A 97 -3.50 -17.44 -1.70
C GLY A 97 -4.61 -17.88 -0.74
N ALA A 98 -4.87 -17.13 0.34
CA ALA A 98 -5.97 -17.42 1.25
C ALA A 98 -7.32 -17.51 0.50
N SER A 99 -7.87 -18.72 0.50
CA SER A 99 -9.11 -19.04 -0.20
C SER A 99 -10.25 -19.32 0.79
N SER A 100 -11.47 -19.12 0.32
CA SER A 100 -12.66 -19.58 1.04
C SER A 100 -12.76 -21.09 0.89
N GLY A 101 -12.02 -21.85 1.71
CA GLY A 101 -11.87 -23.31 1.62
C GLY A 101 -13.15 -24.17 1.71
N SER A 102 -14.36 -23.64 1.50
CA SER A 102 -15.61 -24.40 1.45
C SER A 102 -16.83 -23.64 0.85
N LEU A 103 -16.65 -22.63 -0.02
CA LEU A 103 -17.79 -22.16 -0.84
C LEU A 103 -17.89 -23.07 -2.06
N SER A 104 -19.09 -23.59 -2.34
CA SER A 104 -19.30 -24.51 -3.47
C SER A 104 -18.72 -23.90 -4.75
N ALA A 105 -18.01 -24.72 -5.54
CA ALA A 105 -17.35 -24.33 -6.78
C ALA A 105 -18.30 -23.77 -7.87
N GLN A 106 -19.59 -23.61 -7.55
CA GLN A 106 -20.64 -23.13 -8.44
C GLN A 106 -20.68 -21.60 -8.58
N ASP A 107 -19.96 -20.81 -7.76
CA ASP A 107 -20.21 -19.35 -7.68
C ASP A 107 -18.97 -18.44 -7.68
N THR A 108 -17.84 -18.86 -8.28
CA THR A 108 -16.76 -18.04 -8.91
C THR A 108 -15.39 -18.73 -8.83
N GLY A 109 -14.60 -18.60 -9.89
CA GLY A 109 -13.27 -19.21 -10.02
C GLY A 109 -12.34 -18.88 -8.84
N SER A 110 -11.61 -19.89 -8.37
CA SER A 110 -10.50 -19.76 -7.41
C SER A 110 -10.78 -18.79 -6.25
N GLY A 111 -11.90 -18.96 -5.53
CA GLY A 111 -12.48 -18.00 -4.58
C GLY A 111 -11.51 -17.50 -3.50
N ARG A 112 -10.88 -16.34 -3.77
CA ARG A 112 -10.04 -15.61 -2.80
C ARG A 112 -10.96 -14.92 -1.80
N LEU A 113 -10.56 -14.86 -0.52
CA LEU A 113 -11.40 -14.21 0.50
C LEU A 113 -11.69 -12.74 0.18
N SER A 114 -10.72 -12.04 -0.40
CA SER A 114 -10.79 -10.63 -0.79
C SER A 114 -11.67 -10.33 -2.02
N SER A 115 -12.11 -11.35 -2.76
CA SER A 115 -13.08 -11.19 -3.85
C SER A 115 -14.52 -11.39 -3.40
N LEU A 116 -14.74 -11.77 -2.14
CA LEU A 116 -16.07 -12.00 -1.60
C LEU A 116 -16.79 -10.69 -1.28
N SER A 117 -18.12 -10.69 -1.38
CA SER A 117 -18.93 -9.65 -0.74
C SER A 117 -18.75 -9.67 0.78
N ALA A 118 -19.04 -8.55 1.46
CA ALA A 118 -18.93 -8.44 2.92
C ALA A 118 -19.71 -9.55 3.65
N GLY A 119 -20.93 -9.86 3.22
CA GLY A 119 -21.74 -10.92 3.82
C GLY A 119 -21.16 -12.33 3.59
N GLN A 120 -20.60 -12.59 2.41
CA GLN A 120 -19.89 -13.84 2.14
C GLN A 120 -18.61 -13.95 2.96
N LEU A 121 -17.88 -12.85 3.13
CA LEU A 121 -16.65 -12.79 3.92
C LEU A 121 -16.91 -13.11 5.41
N VAL A 122 -17.93 -12.47 5.99
CA VAL A 122 -18.36 -12.71 7.38
C VAL A 122 -18.68 -14.20 7.60
N ARG A 123 -19.43 -14.83 6.68
CA ARG A 123 -19.72 -16.27 6.74
C ARG A 123 -18.48 -17.13 6.55
N ALA A 124 -17.64 -16.81 5.56
CA ALA A 124 -16.45 -17.58 5.23
C ALA A 124 -15.41 -17.57 6.36
N LEU A 125 -15.37 -16.51 7.17
CA LEU A 125 -14.49 -16.33 8.33
C LEU A 125 -15.16 -16.74 9.66
N ASN A 126 -16.39 -17.26 9.62
CA ASN A 126 -17.16 -17.68 10.79
C ASN A 126 -17.28 -16.56 11.87
N LEU A 127 -17.51 -15.32 11.41
CA LEU A 127 -17.68 -14.17 12.30
C LEU A 127 -19.14 -14.03 12.74
N ASP A 128 -19.35 -13.62 13.98
CA ASP A 128 -20.66 -13.19 14.44
C ASP A 128 -21.05 -11.91 13.69
N PRO A 129 -22.13 -11.91 12.87
CA PRO A 129 -22.55 -10.76 12.09
C PRO A 129 -22.96 -9.55 12.94
N GLN A 130 -23.33 -9.73 14.21
CA GLN A 130 -23.67 -8.61 15.10
C GLN A 130 -22.42 -7.90 15.64
N GLY A 131 -21.28 -8.61 15.69
CA GLY A 131 -20.01 -8.11 16.19
C GLY A 131 -19.05 -7.63 15.10
N VAL A 132 -19.50 -7.43 13.86
CA VAL A 132 -18.64 -7.00 12.75
C VAL A 132 -19.33 -5.97 11.86
N THR A 133 -18.58 -4.94 11.49
CA THR A 133 -18.95 -4.02 10.41
C THR A 133 -17.78 -3.93 9.45
N VAL A 134 -17.87 -4.64 8.32
CA VAL A 134 -16.87 -4.56 7.24
C VAL A 134 -17.01 -3.19 6.58
N GLN A 135 -15.91 -2.43 6.55
CA GLN A 135 -15.86 -1.10 5.95
C GLN A 135 -15.28 -1.15 4.55
N ASN A 136 -14.16 -1.84 4.37
CA ASN A 136 -13.47 -1.97 3.08
C ASN A 136 -12.99 -3.39 2.87
N ILE A 137 -13.00 -3.85 1.62
CA ILE A 137 -12.35 -5.10 1.20
C ILE A 137 -11.28 -4.74 0.18
N TYR A 138 -10.06 -5.25 0.39
CA TYR A 138 -8.88 -4.95 -0.41
C TYR A 138 -8.47 -6.19 -1.20
N ASN A 139 -8.24 -6.00 -2.49
CA ASN A 139 -7.82 -7.06 -3.42
C ASN A 139 -6.83 -6.59 -4.50
N GLN A 140 -6.42 -5.32 -4.46
CA GLN A 140 -5.42 -4.72 -5.34
C GLN A 140 -4.18 -4.27 -4.59
N ALA A 141 -4.36 -3.56 -3.47
CA ALA A 141 -3.24 -3.02 -2.68
C ALA A 141 -2.66 -4.07 -1.72
N LEU A 142 -3.54 -4.85 -1.10
CA LEU A 142 -3.24 -6.02 -0.28
C LEU A 142 -4.47 -6.94 -0.30
N GLU A 143 -4.31 -8.16 0.21
CA GLU A 143 -5.41 -9.11 0.39
C GLU A 143 -5.93 -9.00 1.82
N GLY A 144 -7.14 -8.49 2.00
CA GLY A 144 -7.63 -8.23 3.35
C GLY A 144 -8.92 -7.42 3.40
N PHE A 145 -9.27 -6.97 4.60
CA PHE A 145 -10.39 -6.06 4.81
C PHE A 145 -10.14 -5.17 6.02
N SER A 146 -10.84 -4.05 6.13
CA SER A 146 -10.93 -3.26 7.35
C SER A 146 -12.35 -3.30 7.92
N GLY A 147 -12.47 -3.18 9.23
CA GLY A 147 -13.78 -3.12 9.86
C GLY A 147 -13.73 -2.92 11.36
N LYS A 148 -14.90 -2.65 11.93
CA LYS A 148 -15.11 -2.68 13.38
C LYS A 148 -15.34 -4.12 13.81
N LEU A 149 -14.67 -4.54 14.88
CA LEU A 149 -14.71 -5.91 15.39
C LEU A 149 -15.01 -5.93 16.89
N SER A 150 -15.92 -6.81 17.31
CA SER A 150 -16.05 -7.22 18.70
C SER A 150 -14.80 -7.98 19.16
N ALA A 151 -14.55 -8.02 20.46
CA ALA A 151 -13.45 -8.81 21.03
C ALA A 151 -13.54 -10.31 20.64
N GLN A 152 -14.77 -10.84 20.52
CA GLN A 152 -15.01 -12.21 20.07
C GLN A 152 -14.56 -12.42 18.63
N ASN A 153 -15.01 -11.56 17.70
CA ASN A 153 -14.62 -11.67 16.30
C ASN A 153 -13.12 -11.44 16.09
N LEU A 154 -12.50 -10.56 16.87
CA LEU A 154 -11.05 -10.37 16.86
C LEU A 154 -10.33 -11.69 17.23
N GLN A 155 -10.76 -12.38 18.27
CA GLN A 155 -10.16 -13.67 18.66
C GLN A 155 -10.41 -14.75 17.61
N THR A 156 -11.60 -14.82 17.02
CA THR A 156 -11.91 -15.73 15.91
C THR A 156 -10.95 -15.52 14.75
N LEU A 157 -10.71 -14.27 14.35
CA LEU A 157 -9.77 -13.95 13.26
C LEU A 157 -8.32 -14.27 13.61
N ARG A 158 -7.90 -13.99 14.86
CA ARG A 158 -6.55 -14.34 15.31
C ARG A 158 -6.30 -15.85 15.29
N ALA A 159 -7.34 -16.66 15.48
CA ALA A 159 -7.24 -18.10 15.38
C ALA A 159 -7.30 -18.62 13.93
N ASP A 160 -7.72 -17.81 12.95
CA ASP A 160 -7.84 -18.25 11.55
C ASP A 160 -6.48 -18.34 10.85
N HIS A 161 -6.18 -19.48 10.21
CA HIS A 161 -4.89 -19.73 9.56
C HIS A 161 -4.73 -18.97 8.24
N ARG A 162 -5.85 -18.47 7.71
CA ARG A 162 -5.90 -17.63 6.51
C ARG A 162 -5.55 -16.17 6.84
N VAL A 163 -5.56 -15.79 8.11
CA VAL A 163 -5.16 -14.45 8.56
C VAL A 163 -3.66 -14.45 8.83
N LYS A 164 -2.94 -13.55 8.15
CA LYS A 164 -1.51 -13.35 8.31
C LYS A 164 -1.21 -12.52 9.55
N TYR A 165 -1.92 -11.41 9.72
CA TYR A 165 -1.87 -10.55 10.90
C TYR A 165 -3.09 -9.63 10.95
N ILE A 166 -3.29 -9.02 12.11
CA ILE A 166 -4.30 -8.00 12.36
C ILE A 166 -3.58 -6.77 12.92
N GLU A 167 -3.86 -5.59 12.39
CA GLU A 167 -3.37 -4.32 12.90
C GLU A 167 -4.55 -3.47 13.37
N GLN A 168 -4.45 -2.87 14.56
CA GLN A 168 -5.42 -1.88 15.00
C GLN A 168 -5.28 -0.63 14.12
N ASP A 169 -6.39 -0.18 13.57
CA ASP A 169 -6.42 0.98 12.68
C ASP A 169 -5.97 2.23 13.44
N GLY A 170 -5.37 3.19 12.74
CA GLY A 170 -4.79 4.38 13.35
C GLY A 170 -4.97 5.61 12.49
N MET A 171 -4.93 6.79 13.12
CA MET A 171 -5.05 8.06 12.41
C MET A 171 -3.72 8.47 11.76
N MET A 172 -3.82 9.04 10.57
CA MET A 172 -2.76 9.66 9.80
C MET A 172 -3.07 11.13 9.62
N TYR A 173 -2.04 11.95 9.44
CA TYR A 173 -2.16 13.41 9.34
C TYR A 173 -1.32 13.95 8.19
N ALA A 174 -1.85 14.94 7.47
CA ALA A 174 -1.09 15.75 6.51
C ALA A 174 -0.04 16.56 7.28
N SER A 175 1.23 16.33 6.98
CA SER A 175 2.31 17.14 7.56
C SER A 175 2.53 18.39 6.72
N ALA A 176 1.96 19.52 7.15
CA ALA A 176 2.13 20.80 6.47
C ALA A 176 3.44 21.52 6.82
N THR A 177 4.20 21.06 7.82
CA THR A 177 5.40 21.77 8.30
C THR A 177 6.68 21.05 7.89
N GLN A 178 7.31 21.55 6.82
CA GLN A 178 8.74 21.41 6.58
C GLN A 178 9.41 22.76 6.83
N SER A 179 10.42 22.81 7.70
CA SER A 179 11.31 23.96 7.80
C SER A 179 12.29 23.95 6.62
N GLY A 180 12.15 24.92 5.69
CA GLY A 180 13.16 25.23 4.66
C GLY A 180 12.89 24.80 3.21
N ALA A 181 11.79 25.23 2.60
CA ALA A 181 11.60 25.20 1.13
C ALA A 181 11.13 26.59 0.64
N THR A 182 11.57 27.15 -0.49
CA THR A 182 11.78 26.55 -1.83
C THR A 182 13.12 26.94 -2.52
N TRP A 183 13.86 25.90 -2.94
CA TRP A 183 15.06 25.90 -3.82
C TRP A 183 15.06 24.65 -4.74
N GLY A 184 13.96 23.89 -4.75
CA GLY A 184 13.92 22.50 -5.19
C GLY A 184 13.69 22.26 -6.68
N ILE A 185 13.06 23.19 -7.40
CA ILE A 185 12.76 23.00 -8.84
C ILE A 185 14.02 23.24 -9.69
N ASP A 186 14.77 24.29 -9.36
CA ASP A 186 16.10 24.62 -9.90
C ASP A 186 17.13 23.50 -9.62
N ARG A 187 16.89 22.66 -8.60
CA ARG A 187 17.79 21.53 -8.29
C ARG A 187 17.50 20.25 -9.06
N ILE A 188 16.30 20.08 -9.58
CA ILE A 188 15.93 18.83 -10.26
C ILE A 188 16.26 18.86 -11.75
N ASP A 189 16.49 20.03 -12.35
CA ASP A 189 16.90 20.17 -13.76
C ASP A 189 18.40 20.47 -13.95
N GLN A 190 19.14 20.83 -12.89
CA GLN A 190 20.61 20.91 -12.93
C GLN A 190 21.30 20.12 -11.81
N ARG A 191 22.30 19.31 -12.17
CA ARG A 191 23.09 18.50 -11.21
C ARG A 191 24.23 19.29 -10.56
N SER A 192 24.68 20.38 -11.18
CA SER A 192 25.88 21.12 -10.80
C SER A 192 25.51 22.48 -10.23
N LEU A 193 26.22 22.90 -9.17
CA LEU A 193 26.12 24.26 -8.63
C LEU A 193 27.10 25.19 -9.37
N PRO A 194 26.87 26.52 -9.40
CA PRO A 194 25.74 27.25 -8.81
C PRO A 194 24.47 27.08 -9.63
N LEU A 195 23.32 27.22 -8.97
CA LEU A 195 22.03 27.15 -9.64
C LEU A 195 21.75 28.43 -10.45
N ASP A 196 21.09 28.31 -11.61
CA ASP A 196 20.82 29.43 -12.51
C ASP A 196 19.42 30.07 -12.34
N SER A 197 18.59 29.55 -11.41
CA SER A 197 17.20 30.00 -11.18
C SER A 197 16.29 29.84 -12.39
N SER A 198 16.66 28.98 -13.34
CA SER A 198 15.87 28.63 -14.52
C SER A 198 15.38 27.20 -14.39
N TYR A 199 14.21 26.90 -14.96
CA TYR A 199 13.72 25.51 -15.05
C TYR A 199 13.51 25.12 -16.50
N THR A 200 14.41 24.30 -17.04
CA THR A 200 14.35 23.80 -18.42
C THR A 200 13.90 22.33 -18.43
N TYR A 201 12.77 22.05 -19.06
CA TYR A 201 12.19 20.71 -19.14
C TYR A 201 12.15 20.19 -20.58
N GLY A 202 12.64 18.98 -20.80
CA GLY A 202 12.58 18.30 -22.12
C GLY A 202 11.30 17.48 -22.34
N THR A 203 10.50 17.23 -21.30
CA THR A 203 9.27 16.44 -21.35
C THR A 203 8.22 17.00 -20.42
N THR A 204 6.97 17.13 -20.87
CA THR A 204 5.88 17.73 -20.09
C THR A 204 5.09 16.72 -19.24
N GLY A 205 5.31 15.41 -19.45
CA GLY A 205 4.51 14.36 -18.80
C GLY A 205 3.11 14.18 -19.40
N SER A 206 2.87 14.68 -20.62
CA SER A 206 1.63 14.41 -21.35
C SER A 206 1.40 12.90 -21.52
N GLY A 207 0.16 12.45 -21.37
CA GLY A 207 -0.22 11.03 -21.39
C GLY A 207 0.01 10.30 -20.06
N VAL A 208 0.61 10.94 -19.05
CA VAL A 208 0.79 10.37 -17.71
C VAL A 208 -0.34 10.81 -16.79
N LYS A 209 -0.84 9.87 -15.97
CA LYS A 209 -1.79 10.14 -14.88
C LYS A 209 -1.05 10.10 -13.54
N ALA A 210 -1.14 11.17 -12.77
CA ALA A 210 -0.63 11.26 -11.39
C ALA A 210 -1.81 11.27 -10.41
N TYR A 211 -1.91 10.21 -9.60
CA TYR A 211 -2.90 10.11 -8.53
C TYR A 211 -2.34 10.77 -7.27
N ILE A 212 -3.01 11.81 -6.79
CA ILE A 212 -2.62 12.56 -5.58
C ILE A 212 -3.45 12.02 -4.42
N ILE A 213 -2.81 11.19 -3.60
CA ILE A 213 -3.40 10.53 -2.43
C ILE A 213 -3.20 11.44 -1.22
N ASP A 214 -4.18 12.31 -0.92
CA ASP A 214 -4.01 13.43 0.02
C ASP A 214 -5.38 13.94 0.55
N THR A 215 -5.53 15.22 0.83
CA THR A 215 -6.78 15.87 1.28
C THR A 215 -7.78 16.15 0.15
N GLY A 216 -7.43 15.79 -1.08
CA GLY A 216 -8.19 16.06 -2.31
C GLY A 216 -7.44 17.00 -3.25
N ILE A 217 -8.10 17.48 -4.31
CA ILE A 217 -7.60 18.56 -5.16
C ILE A 217 -8.76 19.51 -5.43
N ASN A 218 -8.51 20.83 -5.39
CA ASN A 218 -9.40 21.80 -6.02
C ASN A 218 -9.27 21.67 -7.55
N THR A 219 -10.04 20.76 -8.14
CA THR A 219 -9.92 20.39 -9.56
C THR A 219 -10.25 21.53 -10.52
N SER A 220 -11.01 22.53 -10.08
CA SER A 220 -11.36 23.72 -10.87
C SER A 220 -10.30 24.83 -10.83
N HIS A 221 -9.22 24.66 -10.05
CA HIS A 221 -8.17 25.66 -9.95
C HIS A 221 -7.53 25.93 -11.32
N THR A 222 -7.48 27.19 -11.73
CA THR A 222 -7.08 27.62 -13.08
C THR A 222 -5.69 27.15 -13.49
N ALA A 223 -4.76 27.03 -12.53
CA ALA A 223 -3.41 26.51 -12.76
C ALA A 223 -3.36 25.04 -13.25
N PHE A 224 -4.45 24.27 -13.10
CA PHE A 224 -4.54 22.93 -13.66
C PHE A 224 -5.09 22.91 -15.08
N GLY A 225 -5.79 23.97 -15.53
CA GLY A 225 -6.30 24.08 -16.90
C GLY A 225 -7.19 22.92 -17.32
N GLY A 226 -7.99 22.38 -16.41
CA GLY A 226 -8.87 21.22 -16.65
C GLY A 226 -8.19 19.85 -16.59
N ARG A 227 -6.89 19.78 -16.29
CA ARG A 227 -6.15 18.50 -16.19
C ARG A 227 -6.33 17.79 -14.85
N ALA A 228 -6.94 18.43 -13.87
CA ALA A 228 -7.26 17.83 -12.58
C ALA A 228 -8.70 17.31 -12.57
N VAL A 229 -8.91 16.07 -12.15
CA VAL A 229 -10.23 15.42 -12.06
C VAL A 229 -10.37 14.64 -10.75
N TRP A 230 -11.61 14.37 -10.34
CA TRP A 230 -11.89 13.53 -9.18
C TRP A 230 -11.66 12.05 -9.48
N GLY A 231 -10.95 11.39 -8.56
CA GLY A 231 -10.74 9.95 -8.56
C GLY A 231 -11.66 9.25 -7.57
N THR A 232 -11.45 9.49 -6.28
CA THR A 232 -12.26 8.91 -5.20
C THR A 232 -12.09 9.70 -3.90
N ASN A 233 -13.04 9.54 -2.99
CA ASN A 233 -12.97 10.03 -1.63
C ASN A 233 -13.17 8.87 -0.64
N GLN A 234 -12.17 8.64 0.19
CA GLN A 234 -12.05 7.59 1.21
C GLN A 234 -11.73 8.18 2.59
N SER A 235 -11.82 9.50 2.77
CA SER A 235 -11.63 10.14 4.08
C SER A 235 -12.78 9.85 5.04
N GLY A 236 -13.96 9.52 4.50
CA GLY A 236 -15.20 9.31 5.27
C GLY A 236 -15.94 10.60 5.63
N ASP A 237 -15.50 11.77 5.16
CA ASP A 237 -16.14 13.06 5.45
C ASP A 237 -17.32 13.41 4.52
N GLY A 238 -17.50 12.65 3.43
CA GLY A 238 -18.56 12.86 2.45
C GLY A 238 -18.42 14.15 1.64
N ASN A 239 -17.26 14.80 1.66
CA ASN A 239 -17.00 16.07 1.00
C ASN A 239 -15.97 15.93 -0.13
N ASP A 240 -16.44 15.97 -1.38
CA ASP A 240 -15.59 15.95 -2.57
C ASP A 240 -15.03 17.35 -2.89
N SER A 241 -14.27 17.87 -1.93
CA SER A 241 -13.55 19.13 -1.99
C SER A 241 -12.23 19.02 -1.24
N ASP A 242 -11.21 19.75 -1.70
CA ASP A 242 -10.00 19.97 -0.91
C ASP A 242 -10.17 21.18 0.02
N CYS A 243 -10.93 20.96 1.08
CA CYS A 243 -11.17 21.92 2.15
C CYS A 243 -9.95 22.19 3.04
N ASN A 244 -8.91 21.37 2.96
CA ASN A 244 -7.66 21.58 3.70
C ASN A 244 -6.64 22.40 2.88
N GLY A 245 -6.56 22.12 1.58
CA GLY A 245 -5.66 22.79 0.63
C GLY A 245 -4.30 22.11 0.45
N HIS A 246 -3.92 21.18 1.33
CA HIS A 246 -2.64 20.46 1.23
C HIS A 246 -2.51 19.67 -0.08
N GLY A 247 -3.51 18.88 -0.44
CA GLY A 247 -3.51 18.09 -1.66
C GLY A 247 -3.49 18.94 -2.94
N THR A 248 -4.15 20.10 -2.95
CA THR A 248 -4.06 21.08 -4.05
C THR A 248 -2.65 21.64 -4.19
N HIS A 249 -1.98 21.93 -3.07
CA HIS A 249 -0.59 22.39 -3.07
C HIS A 249 0.37 21.31 -3.59
N VAL A 250 0.21 20.06 -3.14
CA VAL A 250 0.96 18.90 -3.65
C VAL A 250 0.73 18.72 -5.16
N ALA A 251 -0.54 18.72 -5.60
CA ALA A 251 -0.90 18.64 -7.02
C ALA A 251 -0.32 19.80 -7.84
N GLY A 252 -0.25 21.00 -7.25
CA GLY A 252 0.37 22.18 -7.84
C GLY A 252 1.86 21.98 -8.13
N THR A 253 2.58 21.38 -7.18
CA THR A 253 4.00 21.04 -7.33
C THR A 253 4.21 19.98 -8.42
N VAL A 254 3.32 18.99 -8.50
CA VAL A 254 3.40 17.93 -9.51
C VAL A 254 3.12 18.47 -10.91
N GLY A 255 2.04 19.23 -11.10
CA GLY A 255 1.49 19.45 -12.43
C GLY A 255 0.81 20.80 -12.70
N SER A 256 0.97 21.83 -11.88
CA SER A 256 0.45 23.16 -12.25
C SER A 256 1.14 23.73 -13.50
N SER A 257 0.46 24.63 -14.23
CA SER A 257 1.02 25.28 -15.42
C SER A 257 2.26 26.14 -15.13
N THR A 258 2.28 26.82 -13.98
CA THR A 258 3.35 27.74 -13.61
C THR A 258 4.52 27.03 -12.93
N TYR A 259 4.23 26.27 -11.85
CA TYR A 259 5.25 25.71 -10.95
C TYR A 259 5.36 24.19 -11.03
N GLY A 260 4.50 23.53 -11.82
CA GLY A 260 4.49 22.07 -11.91
C GLY A 260 5.73 21.54 -12.60
N VAL A 261 6.28 20.47 -12.06
CA VAL A 261 7.38 19.72 -12.68
C VAL A 261 6.92 19.10 -14.01
N ALA A 262 5.73 18.49 -14.02
CA ALA A 262 5.12 17.82 -15.18
C ALA A 262 3.88 18.60 -15.67
N LYS A 263 4.10 19.70 -16.38
CA LYS A 263 3.05 20.67 -16.78
C LYS A 263 1.96 20.10 -17.72
N GLY A 264 2.16 18.92 -18.29
CA GLY A 264 1.20 18.21 -19.15
C GLY A 264 0.51 17.01 -18.51
N VAL A 265 0.82 16.70 -17.25
CA VAL A 265 0.26 15.54 -16.53
C VAL A 265 -1.24 15.71 -16.25
N SER A 266 -1.99 14.61 -16.27
CA SER A 266 -3.35 14.55 -15.72
C SER A 266 -3.28 14.25 -14.23
N LEU A 267 -3.91 15.09 -13.41
CA LEU A 267 -3.95 14.97 -11.96
C LEU A 267 -5.27 14.31 -11.53
N ILE A 268 -5.21 13.31 -10.68
CA ILE A 268 -6.40 12.59 -10.20
C ILE A 268 -6.46 12.69 -8.68
N ALA A 269 -7.52 13.31 -8.17
CA ALA A 269 -7.72 13.49 -6.74
C ALA A 269 -8.13 12.16 -6.08
N VAL A 270 -7.33 11.69 -5.13
CA VAL A 270 -7.63 10.55 -4.26
C VAL A 270 -7.64 11.07 -2.84
N LYS A 271 -8.80 11.50 -2.37
CA LYS A 271 -8.95 12.06 -1.03
C LYS A 271 -8.98 10.94 0.00
N VAL A 272 -8.00 10.93 0.91
CA VAL A 272 -7.90 9.97 2.02
C VAL A 272 -7.79 10.68 3.37
N LEU A 273 -7.58 12.00 3.35
CA LEU A 273 -7.57 12.87 4.53
C LEU A 273 -8.75 13.86 4.47
N ALA A 274 -9.42 14.06 5.59
CA ALA A 274 -10.55 14.96 5.75
C ALA A 274 -10.10 16.44 5.80
N CYS A 275 -11.04 17.36 6.02
CA CYS A 275 -10.76 18.80 6.03
C CYS A 275 -9.76 19.24 7.12
N ASP A 276 -9.71 18.52 8.23
CA ASP A 276 -8.73 18.74 9.30
C ASP A 276 -7.33 18.20 8.96
N GLY A 277 -7.17 17.59 7.77
CA GLY A 277 -5.93 16.97 7.34
C GLY A 277 -5.69 15.59 7.92
N SER A 278 -6.69 14.95 8.56
CA SER A 278 -6.54 13.63 9.17
C SER A 278 -7.35 12.55 8.45
N GLY A 279 -6.93 11.29 8.58
CA GLY A 279 -7.68 10.15 8.02
C GLY A 279 -7.19 8.82 8.57
N SER A 280 -7.97 7.75 8.46
CA SER A 280 -7.55 6.44 8.96
C SER A 280 -6.57 5.75 8.01
N ASN A 281 -5.68 4.90 8.56
CA ASN A 281 -4.84 4.01 7.74
C ASN A 281 -5.69 3.15 6.81
N SER A 282 -6.83 2.65 7.29
CA SER A 282 -7.77 1.90 6.46
C SER A 282 -8.30 2.71 5.27
N GLY A 283 -8.54 4.01 5.43
CA GLY A 283 -8.96 4.93 4.36
C GLY A 283 -7.85 5.19 3.35
N VAL A 284 -6.61 5.34 3.81
CA VAL A 284 -5.42 5.46 2.94
C VAL A 284 -5.24 4.19 2.10
N ILE A 285 -5.33 3.01 2.72
CA ILE A 285 -5.25 1.72 2.02
C ILE A 285 -6.40 1.57 1.01
N ALA A 286 -7.62 2.01 1.35
CA ALA A 286 -8.74 2.01 0.43
C ALA A 286 -8.48 2.91 -0.81
N GLY A 287 -7.93 4.11 -0.59
CA GLY A 287 -7.52 5.02 -1.67
C GLY A 287 -6.46 4.40 -2.60
N LEU A 288 -5.45 3.74 -2.03
CA LEU A 288 -4.44 2.99 -2.78
C LEU A 288 -5.04 1.82 -3.55
N ASN A 289 -5.95 1.06 -2.94
CA ASN A 289 -6.63 -0.08 -3.56
C ASN A 289 -7.41 0.36 -4.80
N LEU A 290 -8.19 1.44 -4.69
CA LEU A 290 -8.93 2.01 -5.82
C LEU A 290 -8.03 2.64 -6.88
N THR A 291 -6.92 3.25 -6.47
CA THR A 291 -5.91 3.77 -7.42
C THR A 291 -5.37 2.63 -8.29
N ARG A 292 -4.97 1.51 -7.68
CA ARG A 292 -4.50 0.34 -8.43
C ARG A 292 -5.58 -0.22 -9.35
N LEU A 293 -6.82 -0.36 -8.87
CA LEU A 293 -7.94 -0.83 -9.69
C LEU A 293 -8.12 0.04 -10.94
N LYS A 294 -8.30 1.34 -10.75
CA LYS A 294 -8.54 2.31 -11.83
C LYS A 294 -7.36 2.44 -12.80
N SER A 295 -6.13 2.29 -12.30
CA SER A 295 -4.93 2.34 -13.17
C SER A 295 -4.85 1.14 -14.12
N ARG A 296 -5.38 -0.02 -13.72
CA ARG A 296 -5.40 -1.25 -14.53
C ARG A 296 -6.55 -1.28 -15.52
N ASP A 297 -7.70 -0.72 -15.14
CA ASP A 297 -8.87 -0.63 -16.02
C ASP A 297 -8.66 0.34 -17.20
N SER A 298 -7.67 1.24 -17.12
CA SER A 298 -7.27 2.11 -18.23
C SER A 298 -6.48 1.43 -19.37
N HIS A 299 -6.44 0.09 -19.44
CA HIS A 299 -6.07 -0.62 -20.66
C HIS A 299 -7.22 -0.59 -21.68
N PHE A 300 -7.46 0.55 -22.35
CA PHE A 300 -7.97 0.68 -23.73
C PHE A 300 -8.15 2.18 -24.07
N ALA A 301 -7.03 2.89 -24.21
CA ALA A 301 -6.81 3.97 -25.19
C ALA A 301 -5.38 4.50 -24.97
N ASP A 302 -4.55 4.35 -26.00
CA ASP A 302 -3.26 5.01 -26.23
C ASP A 302 -1.99 4.36 -25.66
N HIS A 303 -1.53 3.35 -26.41
CA HIS A 303 -0.18 3.23 -26.96
C HIS A 303 1.00 3.72 -26.09
N CYS A 304 1.51 2.84 -25.22
CA CYS A 304 2.93 2.83 -24.91
C CYS A 304 3.60 1.88 -25.92
N PRO A 305 4.37 2.37 -26.92
CA PRO A 305 5.08 1.47 -27.83
C PRO A 305 6.12 0.67 -27.02
N PRO A 306 6.26 -0.64 -27.28
CA PRO A 306 7.25 -1.44 -26.58
C PRO A 306 8.65 -0.85 -26.83
N LYS A 307 9.44 -0.76 -25.75
CA LYS A 307 10.87 -0.45 -25.86
C LYS A 307 11.50 -1.52 -26.74
N GLN A 308 11.95 -1.11 -27.92
CA GLN A 308 12.88 -1.88 -28.73
C GLN A 308 14.15 -2.06 -27.90
N VAL A 309 14.51 -3.31 -27.61
CA VAL A 309 15.82 -3.71 -27.10
C VAL A 309 16.66 -4.12 -28.30
#